data_AF-A0A9N9IP94-F1
#
_entry.id   AF-A0A9N9IP94-F1
#
_cell.length_a   1.000
_cell.length_b   1.000
_cell.length_c   1.000
_cell.angle_alpha   90.00
_cell.angle_beta   90.00
_cell.angle_gamma   90.00
#
_symmetry.space_group_name_H-M   'P 1'
#
loop_
_entity.id
_entity.type
_entity.pdbx_description
1 polymer ?
#
loop_
_entity_poly.entity_id
_entity_poly.type
_entity_poly.pdbx_seq_one_letter_code
_entity_poly.pdbx_strand_id
1 'polypeptide(L)'
;MVKYTKERLLKNPMIVHISDCGLEVTCKCGKVIKLKRAYDEVYFLSHINSGGCKFQDGVVSILNYFSPTLKDNQPTTKRYTCTGLDSPIYKAYINQVFTHTTHVVAQELFPKKFPPNKAVIYKKLSENDLQLLDKEIIRQSKWKIEGLVVRSVSCEQYTTNSSRLCNYCKEVQDDQVFK
;
A
#
# COMPACT_ATOMS: atom_id res chain seq x y z
N MET A 1 37.26 -29.56 -13.32
CA MET A 1 36.67 -28.93 -12.11
C MET A 1 36.24 -27.51 -12.47
N VAL A 2 34.93 -27.23 -12.48
CA VAL A 2 34.40 -25.90 -12.81
C VAL A 2 34.69 -24.97 -11.62
N LYS A 3 35.66 -24.06 -11.79
CA LYS A 3 36.16 -23.20 -10.71
C LYS A 3 35.17 -22.11 -10.28
N TYR A 4 34.22 -21.74 -11.15
CA TYR A 4 33.33 -20.59 -10.96
C TYR A 4 31.88 -21.02 -11.20
N THR A 5 31.11 -21.16 -10.13
CA THR A 5 29.67 -21.45 -10.22
C THR A 5 28.88 -20.53 -9.29
N LYS A 6 27.64 -20.24 -9.69
CA LYS A 6 26.70 -19.42 -8.90
C LYS A 6 26.48 -20.00 -7.50
N GLU A 7 26.42 -21.34 -7.36
CA GLU A 7 26.19 -21.97 -6.06
C GLU A 7 27.34 -21.72 -5.08
N ARG A 8 28.59 -21.73 -5.56
CA ARG A 8 29.76 -21.45 -4.70
C ARG A 8 29.75 -20.02 -4.19
N LEU A 9 29.36 -19.08 -5.05
CA LEU A 9 29.30 -17.67 -4.67
C LEU A 9 28.18 -17.43 -3.66
N LEU A 10 26.99 -18.01 -3.89
CA LEU A 10 25.82 -17.91 -2.99
C LEU A 10 26.05 -18.51 -1.58
N LYS A 11 27.00 -19.45 -1.42
CA LYS A 11 27.36 -19.96 -0.09
C LYS A 11 27.94 -18.88 0.84
N ASN A 12 28.38 -17.74 0.31
CA ASN A 12 28.92 -16.67 1.14
C ASN A 12 27.79 -15.90 1.84
N PRO A 13 27.74 -15.88 3.18
CA PRO A 13 26.66 -15.25 3.94
C PRO A 13 26.61 -13.72 3.79
N MET A 14 27.63 -13.12 3.16
CA MET A 14 27.76 -11.68 2.92
C MET A 14 27.10 -11.21 1.62
N ILE A 15 26.59 -12.12 0.79
CA ILE A 15 25.95 -11.79 -0.50
C ILE A 15 24.45 -11.65 -0.30
N VAL A 16 23.89 -10.54 -0.78
CA VAL A 16 22.44 -10.27 -0.80
C VAL A 16 21.84 -10.61 -2.16
N HIS A 17 22.54 -10.19 -3.22
CA HIS A 17 22.06 -10.34 -4.59
C HIS A 17 23.21 -10.58 -5.56
N ILE A 18 22.95 -11.35 -6.61
CA ILE A 18 23.84 -11.58 -7.73
C ILE A 18 23.05 -11.18 -8.98
N SER A 19 23.63 -10.33 -9.83
CA SER A 19 22.99 -9.93 -11.08
C SER A 19 22.77 -11.14 -12.00
N ASP A 20 21.79 -11.03 -12.90
CA ASP A 20 21.44 -12.12 -13.81
C ASP A 20 22.60 -12.52 -14.74
N CYS A 21 23.48 -11.58 -15.08
CA CYS A 21 24.70 -11.83 -15.84
C CYS A 21 25.87 -12.39 -14.99
N GLY A 22 25.72 -12.48 -13.67
CA GLY A 22 26.73 -13.01 -12.75
C GLY A 22 27.98 -12.15 -12.59
N LEU A 23 28.01 -10.95 -13.18
CA LEU A 23 29.15 -10.03 -13.18
C LEU A 23 29.07 -8.99 -12.05
N GLU A 24 27.96 -8.87 -11.35
CA GLU A 24 27.81 -7.94 -10.24
C GLU A 24 27.22 -8.66 -9.03
N VAL A 25 27.78 -8.36 -7.86
CA VAL A 25 27.28 -8.87 -6.59
C VAL A 25 27.06 -7.74 -5.60
N THR A 26 25.94 -7.80 -4.91
CA THR A 26 25.60 -6.86 -3.84
C THR A 26 25.98 -7.49 -2.51
N CYS A 27 26.91 -6.85 -1.82
CA CYS A 27 27.29 -7.21 -0.45
C CYS A 27 26.25 -6.72 0.55
N LYS A 28 26.13 -7.37 1.71
CA LYS A 28 25.30 -6.93 2.85
C LYS A 28 25.64 -5.53 3.35
N CYS A 29 26.85 -5.03 3.07
CA CYS A 29 27.21 -3.63 3.32
C CYS A 29 26.50 -2.63 2.39
N GLY A 30 25.72 -3.09 1.41
CA GLY A 30 25.02 -2.27 0.42
C GLY A 30 25.86 -1.91 -0.81
N LYS A 31 27.14 -2.29 -0.86
CA LYS A 31 28.02 -2.01 -2.00
C LYS A 31 27.81 -3.01 -3.14
N VAL A 32 27.66 -2.48 -4.35
CA VAL A 32 27.69 -3.28 -5.59
C VAL A 32 29.14 -3.46 -6.03
N ILE A 33 29.54 -4.71 -6.21
CA ILE A 33 30.91 -5.12 -6.57
C ILE A 33 30.88 -5.74 -7.96
N LYS A 34 31.59 -5.12 -8.89
CA LYS A 34 31.76 -5.63 -10.25
C LYS A 34 32.86 -6.68 -10.28
N LEU A 35 32.52 -7.90 -10.68
CA LEU A 35 33.45 -9.00 -10.86
C LEU A 35 34.11 -8.91 -12.24
N LYS A 36 35.38 -9.31 -12.33
CA LYS A 36 36.11 -9.38 -13.61
C LYS A 36 35.63 -10.54 -14.50
N ARG A 37 35.06 -11.58 -13.89
CA ARG A 37 34.49 -12.76 -14.54
C ARG A 37 33.21 -13.15 -13.82
N ALA A 38 32.27 -13.75 -14.54
CA ALA A 38 31.01 -14.18 -13.95
C ALA A 38 31.27 -15.21 -12.84
N TYR A 39 30.64 -14.98 -11.68
CA TYR A 39 30.74 -15.83 -10.48
C TYR A 39 32.15 -15.95 -9.85
N ASP A 40 33.04 -15.00 -10.10
CA ASP A 40 34.38 -14.98 -9.49
C ASP A 40 34.36 -14.54 -8.01
N GLU A 41 34.61 -15.48 -7.11
CA GLU A 41 34.64 -15.23 -5.66
C GLU A 41 35.85 -14.41 -5.20
N VAL A 42 36.97 -14.41 -5.94
CA VAL A 42 38.23 -13.81 -5.47
C VAL A 42 38.09 -12.31 -5.28
N TYR A 43 37.38 -11.64 -6.19
CA TYR A 43 37.18 -10.19 -6.12
C TYR A 43 36.22 -9.79 -5.00
N PHE A 44 35.21 -10.62 -4.75
CA PHE A 44 34.29 -10.44 -3.63
C PHE A 44 34.98 -10.67 -2.28
N LEU A 45 35.80 -11.72 -2.16
CA LEU A 45 36.58 -12.01 -0.96
C LEU A 45 37.62 -10.91 -0.70
N SER A 46 38.21 -10.33 -1.75
CA SER A 46 39.07 -9.16 -1.61
C SER A 46 38.32 -7.97 -0.97
N HIS A 47 37.06 -7.73 -1.32
CA HIS A 47 36.25 -6.69 -0.67
C HIS A 47 36.04 -6.94 0.82
N ILE A 48 35.79 -8.19 1.23
CA ILE A 48 35.63 -8.58 2.64
C ILE A 48 36.96 -8.40 3.38
N ASN A 49 38.05 -8.94 2.82
CA ASN A 49 39.34 -9.05 3.51
C ASN A 49 40.15 -7.75 3.50
N SER A 50 39.92 -6.85 2.55
CA SER A 50 40.68 -5.58 2.42
C SER A 50 40.18 -4.45 3.33
N GLY A 51 39.21 -4.71 4.22
CA GLY A 51 38.58 -3.68 5.05
C GLY A 51 37.68 -2.71 4.25
N GLY A 52 37.46 -2.96 2.96
CA GLY A 52 36.55 -2.19 2.12
C GLY A 52 35.06 -2.45 2.42
N CYS A 53 34.76 -3.50 3.18
CA CYS A 53 33.42 -3.84 3.64
C CYS A 53 33.10 -3.08 4.94
N LYS A 54 32.10 -2.19 4.89
CA LYS A 54 31.61 -1.43 6.05
C LYS A 54 30.49 -2.16 6.83
N PHE A 55 30.30 -3.46 6.59
CA PHE A 55 29.33 -4.23 7.34
C PHE A 55 29.82 -4.38 8.78
N GLN A 56 29.15 -3.68 9.70
CA GLN A 56 29.37 -3.84 11.14
C GLN A 56 28.36 -4.88 11.64
N ASP A 57 28.82 -5.87 12.40
CA ASP A 57 27.93 -6.80 13.09
C ASP A 57 26.91 -6.01 13.91
N GLY A 58 25.62 -6.18 13.59
CA GLY A 58 24.50 -5.49 14.23
C GLY A 58 23.84 -4.36 13.42
N VAL A 59 24.47 -3.83 12.37
CA VAL A 59 23.82 -2.84 11.47
C VAL A 59 23.20 -3.55 10.28
N VAL A 60 21.92 -3.91 10.42
CA VAL A 60 21.13 -4.47 9.33
C VAL A 60 20.76 -3.34 8.38
N SER A 61 21.36 -3.29 7.18
CA SER A 61 20.95 -2.36 6.12
C SER A 61 19.44 -2.49 5.90
N ILE A 62 18.73 -1.36 5.79
CA ILE A 62 17.29 -1.35 5.48
C ILE A 62 16.97 -2.13 4.20
N LEU A 63 17.94 -2.25 3.29
CA LEU A 63 17.83 -3.07 2.07
C LEU A 63 17.57 -4.54 2.37
N ASN A 64 18.00 -5.06 3.53
CA ASN A 64 17.70 -6.44 3.94
C ASN A 64 16.20 -6.64 4.18
N TYR A 65 15.45 -5.61 4.62
CA TYR A 65 13.98 -5.68 4.74
C TYR A 65 13.27 -5.67 3.39
N PHE A 66 13.90 -5.09 2.37
CA PHE A 66 13.40 -5.08 1.00
C PHE A 66 13.96 -6.24 0.15
N SER A 67 14.66 -7.21 0.77
CA SER A 67 15.14 -8.39 0.05
C SER A 67 13.94 -9.12 -0.57
N PRO A 68 13.99 -9.48 -1.86
CA PRO A 68 12.87 -10.07 -2.58
C PRO A 68 12.62 -11.54 -2.24
N THR A 69 12.96 -11.99 -1.02
CA THR A 69 12.71 -13.37 -0.56
C THR A 69 11.25 -13.64 -0.18
N LEU A 70 10.34 -12.67 -0.38
CA LEU A 70 8.91 -12.97 -0.51
C LEU A 70 8.57 -13.38 -1.95
N LYS A 71 9.14 -14.50 -2.39
CA LYS A 71 8.50 -15.34 -3.41
C LYS A 71 8.35 -16.74 -2.84
N ASP A 72 7.59 -16.83 -1.74
CA ASP A 72 6.89 -18.07 -1.45
C ASP A 72 6.00 -18.39 -2.65
N ASN A 73 5.99 -19.67 -3.02
CA ASN A 73 5.21 -20.26 -4.09
C ASN A 73 3.70 -20.22 -3.78
N GLN A 74 3.14 -19.03 -3.54
CA GLN A 74 1.71 -18.79 -3.63
C GLN A 74 1.42 -18.26 -5.04
N PRO A 75 0.34 -18.73 -5.70
CA PRO A 75 -0.14 -18.07 -6.89
C PRO A 75 -0.44 -16.61 -6.53
N THR A 76 0.42 -15.71 -7.01
CA THR A 76 0.20 -14.27 -6.87
C THR A 76 -0.98 -13.93 -7.76
N THR A 77 -2.19 -14.06 -7.19
CA THR A 77 -3.38 -13.51 -7.82
C THR A 77 -3.08 -12.04 -8.08
N LYS A 78 -3.02 -11.66 -9.37
CA LYS A 78 -2.69 -10.29 -9.77
C LYS A 78 -3.62 -9.35 -9.01
N ARG A 79 -3.04 -8.50 -8.17
CA ARG A 79 -3.76 -7.46 -7.45
C ARG A 79 -3.78 -6.20 -8.29
N TYR A 80 -4.95 -5.63 -8.45
CA TYR A 80 -5.19 -4.36 -9.12
C TYR A 80 -5.67 -3.34 -8.09
N THR A 81 -5.38 -2.07 -8.34
CA THR A 81 -6.07 -0.99 -7.63
C THR A 81 -7.55 -1.01 -8.00
N CYS A 82 -8.42 -0.98 -6.99
CA CYS A 82 -9.85 -0.86 -7.21
C CYS A 82 -10.16 0.51 -7.79
N THR A 83 -10.89 0.58 -8.90
CA THR A 83 -11.27 1.83 -9.56
C THR A 83 -12.35 2.58 -8.78
N GLY A 84 -13.21 1.86 -8.06
CA GLY A 84 -14.43 2.40 -7.50
C GLY A 84 -15.46 2.74 -8.58
N LEU A 85 -16.50 3.48 -8.21
CA LEU A 85 -17.59 3.91 -9.07
C LEU A 85 -17.35 5.37 -9.51
N ASP A 86 -16.96 5.57 -10.77
CA ASP A 86 -16.48 6.86 -11.31
C ASP A 86 -17.22 7.33 -12.58
N SER A 87 -18.29 6.64 -12.97
CA SER A 87 -19.18 7.01 -14.07
C SER A 87 -19.86 8.39 -13.84
N PRO A 88 -20.29 9.10 -14.90
CA PRO A 88 -20.95 10.40 -14.80
C PRO A 88 -22.13 10.46 -13.82
N ILE A 89 -22.89 9.36 -13.68
CA ILE A 89 -24.02 9.28 -12.74
C ILE A 89 -23.55 9.47 -11.29
N TYR A 90 -22.44 8.83 -10.91
CA TYR A 90 -21.87 8.96 -9.57
C TYR A 90 -21.27 10.35 -9.34
N LYS A 91 -20.71 10.98 -10.38
CA LYS A 91 -20.21 12.36 -10.28
C LYS A 91 -21.35 13.36 -10.08
N ALA A 92 -22.48 13.18 -10.77
CA ALA A 92 -23.69 13.97 -10.56
C ALA A 92 -24.22 13.81 -9.11
N TYR A 93 -24.28 12.57 -8.62
CA TYR A 93 -24.63 12.28 -7.22
C TYR A 93 -23.67 12.95 -6.22
N ILE A 94 -22.35 12.83 -6.41
CA ILE A 94 -21.34 13.46 -5.54
C ILE A 94 -21.60 14.96 -5.44
N ASN A 95 -21.84 15.64 -6.56
CA ASN A 95 -22.13 17.07 -6.59
C ASN A 95 -23.40 17.44 -5.83
N GLN A 96 -24.39 16.54 -5.78
CA GLN A 96 -25.66 16.74 -5.06
C GLN A 96 -25.52 16.53 -3.54
N VAL A 97 -24.71 15.55 -3.11
CA VAL A 97 -24.73 15.02 -1.72
C VAL A 97 -23.92 15.83 -0.71
N PHE A 98 -23.03 16.71 -1.14
CA PHE A 98 -22.14 17.53 -0.29
C PHE A 98 -22.83 18.41 0.78
N THR A 99 -24.15 18.30 0.99
CA THR A 99 -24.92 19.24 1.81
C THR A 99 -25.90 18.65 2.85
N HIS A 100 -26.22 17.34 2.90
CA HIS A 100 -27.47 16.93 3.60
C HIS A 100 -27.44 15.82 4.69
N THR A 101 -26.41 14.97 4.86
CA THR A 101 -26.47 13.86 5.84
C THR A 101 -25.69 14.09 7.12
N THR A 102 -24.53 14.73 7.03
CA THR A 102 -23.64 15.04 8.17
C THR A 102 -24.37 15.80 9.29
N HIS A 103 -25.35 16.63 8.93
CA HIS A 103 -26.08 17.44 9.89
C HIS A 103 -27.04 16.67 10.76
N VAL A 104 -27.71 15.65 10.22
CA VAL A 104 -28.62 14.81 10.99
C VAL A 104 -27.82 14.01 12.02
N VAL A 105 -26.77 13.31 11.58
CA VAL A 105 -25.91 12.52 12.47
C VAL A 105 -25.26 13.39 13.56
N ALA A 106 -24.81 14.60 13.21
CA ALA A 106 -24.23 15.52 14.18
C ALA A 106 -25.25 16.02 15.22
N GLN A 107 -26.51 16.25 14.83
CA GLN A 107 -27.58 16.62 15.76
C GLN A 107 -27.93 15.49 16.73
N GLU A 108 -27.93 14.25 16.25
CA GLU A 108 -28.17 13.07 17.08
C GLU A 108 -27.04 12.86 18.09
N LEU A 109 -25.78 12.97 17.66
CA LEU A 109 -24.61 12.79 18.52
C LEU A 109 -24.40 13.94 19.50
N PHE A 110 -24.72 15.18 19.10
CA PHE A 110 -24.45 16.38 19.90
C PHE A 110 -25.65 17.34 19.96
N PRO A 111 -26.80 16.91 20.49
CA PRO A 111 -28.05 17.68 20.45
C PRO A 111 -27.99 19.02 21.18
N LYS A 112 -27.13 19.13 22.20
CA LYS A 112 -26.88 20.41 22.91
C LYS A 112 -26.04 21.40 22.10
N LYS A 113 -25.16 20.90 21.22
CA LYS A 113 -24.28 21.73 20.36
C LYS A 113 -24.96 22.10 19.04
N PHE A 114 -25.80 21.20 18.51
CA PHE A 114 -26.53 21.39 17.26
C PHE A 114 -28.04 21.20 17.50
N PRO A 115 -28.76 22.26 17.84
CA PRO A 115 -30.22 22.21 17.90
C PRO A 115 -30.83 21.99 16.50
N PRO A 116 -32.10 21.55 16.40
CA PRO A 116 -32.84 21.34 15.16
C PRO A 116 -33.03 22.63 14.33
N ASN A 117 -31.99 23.10 13.64
CA ASN A 117 -32.04 23.91 12.41
C ASN A 117 -30.62 24.27 11.91
N LYS A 118 -30.49 24.39 10.57
CA LYS A 118 -29.26 24.45 9.77
C LYS A 118 -28.06 25.16 10.43
N ALA A 119 -27.01 24.40 10.73
CA ALA A 119 -25.70 24.96 11.07
C ALA A 119 -24.53 24.28 10.33
N VAL A 120 -23.51 25.09 10.05
CA VAL A 120 -22.17 24.64 9.63
C VAL A 120 -21.50 23.92 10.81
N ILE A 121 -21.52 22.59 10.78
CA ILE A 121 -21.12 21.73 11.91
C ILE A 121 -19.62 21.65 12.10
N TYR A 122 -18.87 21.50 11.02
CA TYR A 122 -17.43 21.25 11.03
C TYR A 122 -16.63 22.39 11.69
N LYS A 123 -17.13 23.62 11.68
CA LYS A 123 -16.47 24.76 12.34
C LYS A 123 -16.62 24.79 13.87
N LYS A 124 -17.54 24.00 14.42
CA LYS A 124 -17.90 24.01 15.86
C LYS A 124 -17.45 22.75 16.60
N LEU A 125 -16.92 21.75 15.89
CA LEU A 125 -16.49 20.49 16.46
C LEU A 125 -15.01 20.53 16.85
N SER A 126 -14.68 19.88 17.96
CA SER A 126 -13.29 19.57 18.29
C SER A 126 -12.76 18.44 17.38
N GLU A 127 -11.44 18.24 17.32
CA GLU A 127 -10.84 17.15 16.54
C GLU A 127 -11.37 15.78 16.97
N ASN A 128 -11.56 15.56 18.28
CA ASN A 128 -12.13 14.31 18.81
C ASN A 128 -13.60 14.13 18.41
N ASP A 129 -14.39 15.20 18.45
CA ASP A 129 -15.80 15.13 18.04
C ASP A 129 -15.94 14.89 16.53
N LEU A 130 -15.03 15.46 15.72
CA LEU A 130 -14.95 15.19 14.27
C LEU A 130 -14.66 13.71 14.01
N GLN A 131 -13.67 13.13 14.69
CA GLN A 131 -13.36 11.70 14.56
C GLN A 131 -14.56 10.81 14.95
N LEU A 132 -15.31 11.19 15.99
CA LEU A 132 -16.50 10.45 16.41
C LEU A 132 -17.62 10.54 15.38
N LEU A 133 -17.87 11.74 14.86
CA LEU A 133 -18.86 11.99 13.81
C LEU A 133 -18.52 11.20 12.54
N ASP A 134 -17.26 11.24 12.10
CA ASP A 134 -16.82 10.50 10.91
C ASP A 134 -17.01 8.99 11.10
N LYS A 135 -16.67 8.44 12.28
CA LYS A 135 -16.90 7.02 12.59
C LYS A 135 -18.38 6.64 12.50
N GLU A 136 -19.28 7.46 13.02
CA GLU A 136 -20.71 7.17 12.99
C GLU A 136 -21.30 7.31 11.58
N ILE A 137 -20.89 8.35 10.83
CA ILE A 137 -21.24 8.50 9.42
C ILE A 137 -20.80 7.27 8.63
N ILE A 138 -19.57 6.80 8.83
CA ILE A 138 -19.05 5.59 8.20
C ILE A 138 -19.87 4.37 8.62
N ARG A 139 -20.24 4.23 9.90
CA ARG A 139 -21.04 3.11 10.41
C ARG A 139 -22.43 3.01 9.76
N GLN A 140 -23.05 4.17 9.52
CA GLN A 140 -24.39 4.24 8.92
C GLN A 140 -24.36 4.22 7.38
N SER A 141 -23.20 4.50 6.79
CA SER A 141 -23.06 4.60 5.33
C SER A 141 -22.70 3.25 4.71
N LYS A 142 -23.39 2.90 3.62
CA LYS A 142 -23.00 1.77 2.76
C LYS A 142 -21.81 2.11 1.85
N TRP A 143 -21.64 3.39 1.53
CA TRP A 143 -20.59 3.91 0.64
C TRP A 143 -20.03 5.24 1.13
N LYS A 144 -18.82 5.56 0.67
CA LYS A 144 -18.08 6.80 0.95
C LYS A 144 -17.62 7.44 -0.36
N ILE A 145 -17.39 8.74 -0.31
CA ILE A 145 -16.81 9.51 -1.42
C ILE A 145 -15.33 9.71 -1.11
N GLU A 146 -14.45 9.18 -1.97
CA GLU A 146 -13.00 9.38 -1.88
C GLU A 146 -12.53 10.13 -3.13
N GLY A 147 -12.23 11.43 -2.98
CA GLY A 147 -11.97 12.32 -4.10
C GLY A 147 -13.23 12.52 -4.96
N LEU A 148 -13.19 12.08 -6.22
CA LEU A 148 -14.32 12.14 -7.16
C LEU A 148 -14.90 10.74 -7.48
N VAL A 149 -14.71 9.79 -6.57
CA VAL A 149 -15.09 8.40 -6.75
C VAL A 149 -15.95 7.94 -5.58
N VAL A 150 -17.04 7.22 -5.88
CA VAL A 150 -17.82 6.53 -4.84
C VAL A 150 -17.23 5.13 -4.62
N ARG A 151 -17.02 4.75 -3.36
CA ARG A 151 -16.56 3.41 -2.98
C ARG A 151 -17.42 2.86 -1.86
N SER A 152 -17.52 1.54 -1.77
CA SER A 152 -18.04 0.91 -0.55
C SER A 152 -17.18 1.31 0.66
N VAL A 153 -17.81 1.46 1.83
CA VAL A 153 -17.09 1.63 3.09
C VAL A 153 -16.14 0.45 3.36
N SER A 154 -16.51 -0.76 2.91
CA SER A 154 -15.71 -1.98 3.00
C SER A 154 -14.68 -2.14 1.88
N CYS A 155 -14.49 -1.13 1.02
CA CYS A 155 -13.48 -1.19 -0.03
C CYS A 155 -12.07 -1.08 0.54
N GLU A 156 -11.28 -2.15 0.42
CA GLU A 156 -9.86 -2.20 0.81
C GLU A 156 -8.91 -1.57 -0.24
N GLN A 157 -9.44 -0.79 -1.19
CA GLN A 157 -8.70 -0.13 -2.28
C GLN A 157 -8.02 -1.04 -3.30
N TYR A 158 -7.95 -2.35 -3.07
CA TYR A 158 -7.38 -3.34 -3.99
C TYR A 158 -8.38 -4.44 -4.33
N THR A 159 -8.15 -5.13 -5.44
CA THR A 159 -8.97 -6.28 -5.85
C THR A 159 -8.15 -7.26 -6.67
N THR A 160 -8.54 -8.53 -6.66
CA THR A 160 -8.05 -9.57 -7.58
C THR A 160 -8.88 -9.65 -8.86
N ASN A 161 -9.97 -8.87 -8.95
CA ASN A 161 -10.85 -8.85 -10.12
C ASN A 161 -10.17 -8.10 -11.29
N SER A 162 -10.14 -8.74 -12.46
CA SER A 162 -9.56 -8.17 -13.69
C SER A 162 -10.29 -6.92 -14.19
N SER A 163 -11.57 -6.76 -13.88
CA SER A 163 -12.34 -5.52 -14.15
C SER A 163 -11.88 -4.33 -13.31
N ARG A 164 -11.01 -4.57 -12.31
CA ARG A 164 -10.55 -3.58 -11.33
C ARG A 164 -11.67 -3.00 -10.45
N LEU A 165 -12.87 -3.58 -10.45
CA LEU A 165 -13.93 -3.25 -9.50
C LEU A 165 -14.05 -4.37 -8.47
N CYS A 166 -13.94 -4.05 -7.18
CA CYS A 166 -14.13 -5.04 -6.11
C CYS A 166 -15.61 -5.37 -5.90
N ASN A 167 -15.88 -6.54 -5.31
CA ASN A 167 -17.25 -7.02 -5.08
C ASN A 167 -18.06 -6.06 -4.20
N TYR A 168 -17.45 -5.49 -3.15
CA TYR A 168 -18.12 -4.51 -2.30
C TYR A 168 -18.54 -3.25 -3.06
N CYS A 169 -17.69 -2.72 -3.94
CA CYS A 169 -18.07 -1.57 -4.77
C CYS A 169 -19.11 -1.94 -5.83
N LYS A 170 -19.10 -3.19 -6.31
CA LYS A 170 -20.12 -3.70 -7.23
C LYS A 170 -21.50 -3.79 -6.56
N GLU A 171 -21.58 -4.23 -5.31
CA GLU A 171 -22.83 -4.25 -4.54
C GLU A 171 -23.42 -2.84 -4.37
N VAL A 172 -22.57 -1.83 -4.16
CA VAL A 172 -22.98 -0.42 -4.10
C VAL A 172 -23.50 0.09 -5.45
N GLN A 173 -22.99 -0.45 -6.56
CA GLN A 173 -23.38 -0.05 -7.91
C GLN A 173 -24.89 -0.20 -8.17
N ASP A 174 -25.51 -1.22 -7.57
CA ASP A 174 -26.90 -1.60 -7.77
C ASP A 174 -27.88 -0.89 -6.80
N ASP A 175 -27.37 -0.05 -5.89
CA ASP A 175 -28.20 0.66 -4.90
C ASP A 175 -29.16 1.65 -5.59
N GLN A 176 -30.35 1.80 -5.01
CA GLN A 176 -31.42 2.63 -5.56
C GLN A 176 -31.05 4.13 -5.58
N VAL A 177 -30.11 4.56 -4.75
CA VAL A 177 -29.71 5.97 -4.68
C VAL A 177 -29.06 6.49 -5.98
N PHE A 178 -28.55 5.58 -6.84
CA PHE A 178 -27.84 5.92 -8.08
C PHE A 178 -28.66 5.69 -9.35
N LYS A 179 -29.97 5.45 -9.23
CA LYS A 179 -30.92 5.26 -10.35
C LYS A 179 -31.77 6.51 -10.52
#